data_AF-A0A2M8AJM1-F1
#
_entry.id   AF-A0A2M8AJM1-F1
#
_cell.length_a   1.000
_cell.length_b   1.000
_cell.length_c   1.000
_cell.angle_alpha   90.00
_cell.angle_beta   90.00
_cell.angle_gamma   90.00
#
_symmetry.space_group_name_H-M   'P 1'
#
loop_
_entity.id
_entity.type
_entity.pdbx_description
1 polymer ?
#
loop_
_entity_poly.entity_id
_entity_poly.type
_entity_poly.pdbx_seq_one_letter_code
_entity_poly.pdbx_strand_id
1 'polypeptide(L)'
;MTKPCDTIIKVEVIQNMKMMDDPETIDGIRLVTTKDIGLFKLITGSSRAANKDIYDLDFITEHISLADLFEGLKAKKEKFNQKEHQSIFDLDDEGCPTQDPYLLLKFDGNVYQSKIKPMHSNDNILIPEGGKSWIEARTSWRMKVRRLFRHLGLEFKHK
;
A
#
# COMPACT_ATOMS: atom_id res chain seq x y z
N MET A 1 34.70 -18.07 21.50
CA MET A 1 33.67 -17.00 21.67
C MET A 1 32.74 -17.07 20.48
N THR A 2 31.52 -17.56 20.65
CA THR A 2 30.47 -17.52 19.61
C THR A 2 29.88 -16.12 19.60
N LYS A 3 29.94 -15.40 18.47
CA LYS A 3 29.23 -14.13 18.31
C LYS A 3 27.74 -14.36 18.59
N PRO A 4 27.06 -13.53 19.38
CA PRO A 4 25.61 -13.58 19.48
C PRO A 4 25.02 -13.35 18.09
N CYS A 5 24.05 -14.17 17.70
CA CYS A 5 23.31 -13.96 16.47
C CYS A 5 22.31 -12.83 16.74
N ASP A 6 22.72 -11.58 16.49
CA ASP A 6 21.92 -10.36 16.74
C ASP A 6 20.79 -10.17 15.70
N THR A 7 20.08 -11.25 15.33
CA THR A 7 18.92 -11.13 14.45
C THR A 7 17.72 -10.64 15.25
N ILE A 8 17.34 -9.39 15.03
CA ILE A 8 16.16 -8.77 15.64
C ILE A 8 14.95 -9.04 14.74
N ILE A 9 13.95 -9.75 15.27
CA ILE A 9 12.67 -9.97 14.59
C ILE A 9 11.66 -8.96 15.13
N LYS A 10 11.17 -8.06 14.27
CA LYS A 10 10.09 -7.13 14.63
C LYS A 10 8.74 -7.81 14.41
N VAL A 11 7.92 -7.88 15.46
CA VAL A 11 6.55 -8.39 15.40
C VAL A 11 5.59 -7.25 15.70
N GLU A 12 4.65 -6.99 14.78
CA GLU A 12 3.59 -5.99 14.94
C GLU A 12 2.24 -6.68 14.90
N VAL A 13 1.36 -6.32 15.85
CA VAL A 13 -0.03 -6.79 15.89
C VAL A 13 -0.93 -5.59 15.66
N ILE A 14 -1.61 -5.57 14.50
CA ILE A 14 -2.53 -4.50 14.13
C ILE A 14 -3.95 -5.05 14.26
N GLN A 15 -4.78 -4.33 15.00
CA GLN A 15 -6.18 -4.70 15.23
C GLN A 15 -7.11 -3.92 14.30
N ASN A 16 -8.34 -4.43 14.17
CA ASN A 16 -9.42 -3.82 13.38
C ASN A 16 -9.11 -3.60 11.89
N MET A 17 -8.19 -4.40 11.33
CA MET A 17 -7.96 -4.47 9.88
C MET A 17 -9.12 -5.20 9.22
N LYS A 18 -10.15 -4.46 8.79
CA LYS A 18 -11.29 -5.06 8.08
C LYS A 18 -10.84 -5.64 6.74
N MET A 19 -11.27 -6.85 6.43
CA MET A 19 -10.97 -7.54 5.17
C MET A 19 -12.25 -7.60 4.32
N MET A 20 -12.11 -7.57 3.01
CA MET A 20 -13.23 -7.73 2.08
C MET A 20 -13.53 -9.20 1.83
N ASP A 21 -12.48 -10.02 1.76
CA ASP A 21 -12.55 -11.43 1.47
C ASP A 21 -12.08 -12.26 2.69
N ASP A 22 -12.47 -13.53 2.75
CA ASP A 22 -12.02 -14.42 3.82
C ASP A 22 -10.52 -14.73 3.69
N PRO A 23 -9.79 -14.94 4.80
CA PRO A 23 -8.38 -15.30 4.75
C PRO A 23 -8.13 -16.60 3.97
N GLU A 24 -7.06 -16.61 3.18
CA GLU A 24 -6.56 -17.79 2.49
C GLU A 24 -5.70 -18.64 3.44
N THR A 25 -5.58 -19.94 3.19
CA THR A 25 -4.66 -20.81 3.94
C THR A 25 -3.64 -21.41 2.99
N ILE A 26 -2.37 -21.13 3.22
CA ILE A 26 -1.22 -21.67 2.46
C ILE A 26 -0.27 -22.32 3.46
N ASP A 27 0.06 -23.59 3.24
CA ASP A 27 0.94 -24.38 4.13
C ASP A 27 0.55 -24.33 5.62
N GLY A 28 -0.77 -24.31 5.89
CA GLY A 28 -1.33 -24.21 7.24
C GLY A 28 -1.27 -22.82 7.87
N ILE A 29 -0.77 -21.81 7.15
CA ILE A 29 -0.71 -20.41 7.59
C ILE A 29 -1.89 -19.64 6.99
N ARG A 30 -2.64 -18.95 7.85
CA ARG A 30 -3.71 -18.04 7.39
C ARG A 30 -3.11 -16.72 6.92
N LEU A 31 -3.41 -16.36 5.68
CA LEU A 31 -2.90 -15.18 5.00
C LEU A 31 -4.05 -14.31 4.53
N VAL A 32 -3.77 -13.01 4.44
CA VAL A 32 -4.68 -12.06 3.81
C VAL A 32 -4.61 -12.26 2.30
N THR A 33 -5.75 -12.15 1.61
CA THR A 33 -5.81 -12.27 0.15
C THR A 33 -4.95 -11.20 -0.53
N THR A 34 -4.43 -11.49 -1.73
CA THR A 34 -3.65 -10.51 -2.52
C THR A 34 -4.44 -9.21 -2.75
N LYS A 35 -5.75 -9.32 -2.96
CA LYS A 35 -6.64 -8.16 -3.11
C LYS A 35 -6.65 -7.30 -1.86
N ASP A 36 -6.93 -7.86 -0.68
CA ASP A 36 -6.95 -7.09 0.56
C ASP A 36 -5.58 -6.51 0.91
N ILE A 37 -4.48 -7.22 0.62
CA ILE A 37 -3.11 -6.66 0.73
C ILE A 37 -2.98 -5.43 -0.17
N GLY A 38 -3.43 -5.50 -1.42
CA GLY A 38 -3.44 -4.36 -2.35
C GLY A 38 -4.25 -3.18 -1.82
N LEU A 39 -5.44 -3.43 -1.24
CA LEU A 39 -6.28 -2.38 -0.64
C LEU A 39 -5.59 -1.71 0.56
N PHE A 40 -4.95 -2.48 1.43
CA PHE A 40 -4.18 -1.93 2.55
C PHE A 40 -3.01 -1.10 2.05
N LYS A 41 -2.28 -1.60 1.04
CA LYS A 41 -1.14 -0.91 0.45
C LYS A 41 -1.53 0.39 -0.25
N LEU A 42 -2.72 0.48 -0.86
CA LEU A 42 -3.21 1.75 -1.41
C LEU A 42 -3.34 2.82 -0.32
N ILE A 43 -3.85 2.45 0.87
CA ILE A 43 -3.97 3.37 2.01
C ILE A 43 -2.60 3.74 2.58
N THR A 44 -1.71 2.76 2.79
CA THR A 44 -0.40 3.03 3.41
C THR A 44 0.54 3.76 2.45
N GLY A 45 0.51 3.41 1.16
CA GLY A 45 1.30 4.03 0.10
C GLY A 45 0.85 5.46 -0.23
N SER A 46 -0.43 5.80 -0.05
CA SER A 46 -0.90 7.18 -0.22
C SER A 46 -0.63 8.07 0.99
N SER A 47 -0.60 7.49 2.19
CA SER A 47 -0.47 8.24 3.44
C SER A 47 1.01 8.40 3.84
N ARG A 48 1.72 7.29 4.05
CA ARG A 48 3.15 7.26 4.41
C ARG A 48 4.07 7.46 3.21
N ALA A 49 3.64 7.09 2.01
CA ALA A 49 4.40 7.25 0.76
C ALA A 49 5.83 6.64 0.79
N ALA A 50 5.99 5.50 1.46
CA ALA A 50 7.26 4.76 1.49
C ALA A 50 7.51 4.04 0.16
N ASN A 51 8.77 4.01 -0.30
CA ASN A 51 9.12 3.40 -1.59
C ASN A 51 8.81 1.90 -1.64
N LYS A 52 8.91 1.21 -0.50
CA LYS A 52 8.50 -0.20 -0.37
C LYS A 52 7.02 -0.44 -0.70
N ASP A 53 6.13 0.41 -0.18
CA ASP A 53 4.69 0.28 -0.46
C ASP A 53 4.41 0.47 -1.95
N ILE A 54 5.12 1.39 -2.61
CA ILE A 54 5.00 1.63 -4.05
C ILE A 54 5.55 0.45 -4.86
N TYR A 55 6.67 -0.14 -4.43
CA TYR A 55 7.22 -1.34 -5.07
C TYR A 55 6.25 -2.53 -4.97
N ASP A 56 5.70 -2.76 -3.78
CA ASP A 56 4.70 -3.82 -3.55
C ASP A 56 3.44 -3.56 -4.38
N LEU A 57 2.96 -2.32 -4.45
CA LEU A 57 1.81 -1.95 -5.29
C LEU A 57 2.09 -2.14 -6.79
N ASP A 58 3.28 -1.79 -7.28
CA ASP A 58 3.65 -2.06 -8.67
C ASP A 58 3.62 -3.57 -8.96
N PHE A 59 4.12 -4.39 -8.04
CA PHE A 59 4.08 -5.85 -8.17
C PHE A 59 2.65 -6.40 -8.13
N ILE A 60 1.85 -6.04 -7.13
CA ILE A 60 0.45 -6.50 -6.99
C ILE A 60 -0.36 -6.11 -8.24
N THR A 61 -0.08 -4.93 -8.81
CA THR A 61 -0.80 -4.44 -9.98
C THR A 61 -0.42 -5.07 -11.32
N GLU A 62 0.50 -6.03 -11.32
CA GLU A 62 0.66 -6.97 -12.44
C GLU A 62 -0.43 -8.07 -12.43
N HIS A 63 -1.04 -8.34 -11.27
CA HIS A 63 -2.05 -9.38 -11.09
C HIS A 63 -3.48 -8.84 -10.96
N ILE A 64 -3.63 -7.66 -10.33
CA ILE A 64 -4.93 -7.00 -10.13
C ILE A 64 -4.80 -5.56 -10.59
N SER A 65 -5.59 -5.12 -11.57
CA SER A 65 -5.39 -3.77 -12.12
C SER A 65 -5.54 -2.67 -11.06
N LEU A 66 -4.82 -1.55 -11.23
CA LEU A 66 -4.94 -0.44 -10.30
C LEU A 66 -6.37 0.13 -10.26
N ALA A 67 -7.11 0.07 -11.36
CA ALA A 67 -8.51 0.48 -11.41
C ALA A 67 -9.38 -0.43 -10.53
N ASP A 68 -9.20 -1.76 -10.63
CA ASP A 68 -9.96 -2.72 -9.82
C ASP A 68 -9.65 -2.58 -8.32
N LEU A 69 -8.37 -2.38 -7.96
CA LEU A 69 -8.00 -2.10 -6.57
C LEU A 69 -8.59 -0.78 -6.09
N PHE A 70 -8.65 0.24 -6.94
CA PHE A 70 -9.22 1.54 -6.59
C PHE A 70 -10.73 1.47 -6.33
N GLU A 71 -11.48 0.79 -7.20
CA GLU A 71 -12.91 0.55 -6.99
C GLU A 71 -13.15 -0.39 -5.80
N GLY A 72 -12.29 -1.40 -5.61
CA GLY A 72 -12.30 -2.25 -4.42
C GLY A 72 -12.10 -1.47 -3.13
N LEU A 73 -11.22 -0.46 -3.13
CA LEU A 73 -11.00 0.42 -1.98
C LEU A 73 -12.22 1.30 -1.71
N LYS A 74 -12.88 1.84 -2.74
CA LYS A 74 -14.14 2.58 -2.58
C LYS A 74 -15.21 1.70 -1.94
N ALA A 75 -15.44 0.50 -2.47
CA ALA A 75 -16.42 -0.44 -1.95
C ALA A 75 -16.10 -0.84 -0.50
N LYS A 76 -14.81 -1.05 -0.17
CA LYS A 76 -14.37 -1.32 1.20
C LYS A 76 -14.70 -0.18 2.15
N LYS A 77 -14.43 1.06 1.75
CA LYS A 77 -14.74 2.24 2.56
C LYS A 77 -16.22 2.46 2.73
N GLU A 78 -17.03 2.16 1.72
CA GLU A 78 -18.49 2.22 1.82
C GLU A 78 -19.03 1.16 2.79
N LYS A 79 -18.51 -0.07 2.71
CA LYS A 79 -18.88 -1.17 3.60
C LYS A 79 -18.45 -0.94 5.05
N PHE A 80 -17.28 -0.34 5.27
CA PHE A 80 -16.66 -0.17 6.58
C PHE A 80 -16.46 1.31 6.96
N ASN A 81 -17.56 2.07 7.05
CA ASN A 81 -17.52 3.54 7.29
C ASN A 81 -17.86 4.01 8.71
N GLN A 82 -18.21 3.10 9.62
CA GLN A 82 -18.57 3.43 11.00
C GLN A 82 -17.34 3.67 11.88
N LYS A 83 -17.52 4.35 13.03
CA LYS A 83 -16.41 4.70 13.93
C LYS A 83 -15.70 3.46 14.48
N GLU A 84 -16.45 2.40 14.78
CA GLU A 84 -15.95 1.09 15.18
C GLU A 84 -15.16 0.35 14.09
N HIS A 85 -15.18 0.82 12.85
CA HIS A 85 -14.39 0.27 11.75
C HIS A 85 -13.03 0.97 11.56
N GLN A 86 -12.80 2.08 12.28
CA GLN A 86 -11.55 2.82 12.17
C GLN A 86 -10.35 2.00 12.65
N SER A 87 -9.27 2.09 11.89
CA SER A 87 -7.97 1.51 12.18
C SER A 87 -6.95 2.61 12.49
N ILE A 88 -5.73 2.20 12.85
CA ILE A 88 -4.59 3.12 13.02
C ILE A 88 -4.27 3.97 11.78
N PHE A 89 -4.74 3.58 10.59
CA PHE A 89 -4.50 4.32 9.36
C PHE A 89 -5.53 5.43 9.13
N ASP A 90 -6.63 5.42 9.87
CA ASP A 90 -7.71 6.41 9.81
C ASP A 90 -7.56 7.53 10.85
N LEU A 91 -6.58 7.43 11.75
CA LEU A 91 -6.35 8.39 12.84
C LEU A 91 -5.67 9.69 12.39
N ASP A 92 -5.09 9.69 11.19
CA ASP A 92 -4.34 10.81 10.65
C ASP A 92 -5.09 11.29 9.40
N ASP A 93 -5.49 12.57 9.36
CA ASP A 93 -6.27 13.20 8.28
C ASP A 93 -5.46 13.40 6.97
N GLU A 94 -4.60 12.44 6.63
CA GLU A 94 -3.65 12.50 5.50
C GLU A 94 -4.32 12.26 4.13
N GLY A 95 -5.66 12.33 4.07
CA GLY A 95 -6.45 12.12 2.87
C GLY A 95 -6.51 10.67 2.42
N CYS A 96 -7.38 10.39 1.46
CA CYS A 96 -7.60 9.06 0.90
C CYS A 96 -7.42 9.08 -0.61
N PRO A 97 -6.74 8.08 -1.22
CA PRO A 97 -6.49 8.08 -2.65
C PRO A 97 -7.79 7.99 -3.47
N THR A 98 -8.88 7.46 -2.88
CA THR A 98 -10.20 7.45 -3.52
C THR A 98 -10.83 8.84 -3.65
N GLN A 99 -10.37 9.81 -2.86
CA GLN A 99 -10.80 11.21 -2.89
C GLN A 99 -9.80 12.08 -3.66
N ASP A 100 -8.50 11.83 -3.48
CA ASP A 100 -7.42 12.47 -4.25
C ASP A 100 -6.43 11.43 -4.80
N PRO A 101 -6.59 11.02 -6.08
CA PRO A 101 -5.70 10.05 -6.71
C PRO A 101 -4.25 10.53 -6.83
N TYR A 102 -3.95 11.83 -6.70
CA TYR A 102 -2.57 12.32 -6.69
C TYR A 102 -1.78 11.85 -5.47
N LEU A 103 -2.45 11.44 -4.38
CA LEU A 103 -1.77 10.87 -3.21
C LEU A 103 -0.96 9.60 -3.57
N LEU A 104 -1.33 8.88 -4.63
CA LEU A 104 -0.58 7.73 -5.14
C LEU A 104 0.78 8.12 -5.76
N LEU A 105 1.05 9.41 -5.94
CA LEU A 105 2.32 9.97 -6.41
C LEU A 105 3.10 10.71 -5.32
N LYS A 106 2.59 10.75 -4.07
CA LYS A 106 3.23 11.47 -2.96
C LYS A 106 4.66 11.02 -2.70
N PHE A 107 4.99 9.76 -3.00
CA PHE A 107 6.33 9.18 -2.86
C PHE A 107 7.40 9.87 -3.72
N ASP A 108 6.97 10.62 -4.74
CA ASP A 108 7.86 11.32 -5.67
C ASP A 108 8.31 12.69 -5.15
N GLY A 109 7.78 13.14 -4.00
CA GLY A 109 8.08 14.43 -3.39
C GLY A 109 8.72 14.31 -2.01
N ASN A 110 8.75 15.44 -1.29
CA ASN A 110 9.23 15.48 0.09
C ASN A 110 8.17 14.90 1.03
N VAL A 111 8.36 13.65 1.46
CA VAL A 111 7.44 12.94 2.34
C VAL A 111 7.69 13.33 3.80
N TYR A 112 6.70 13.96 4.44
CA TYR A 112 6.67 14.10 5.90
C TYR A 112 6.05 12.84 6.51
N GLN A 113 6.75 12.24 7.47
CA GLN A 113 6.34 10.96 8.07
C GLN A 113 5.70 11.17 9.45
N SER A 114 4.47 10.66 9.63
CA SER A 114 3.79 10.61 10.92
C SER A 114 4.49 9.66 11.90
N LYS A 115 4.59 10.06 13.19
CA LYS A 115 5.17 9.25 14.27
C LYS A 115 4.21 8.19 14.84
N ILE A 116 2.94 8.24 14.48
CA ILE A 116 1.88 7.41 15.07
C ILE A 116 1.73 6.09 14.30
N LYS A 117 2.08 6.08 13.01
CA LYS A 117 1.90 4.93 12.11
C LYS A 117 3.08 3.93 12.20
N PRO A 118 2.82 2.63 12.02
CA PRO A 118 3.88 1.63 11.86
C PRO A 118 4.88 2.08 10.81
N MET A 119 6.17 2.02 11.16
CA MET A 119 7.25 2.53 10.33
C MET A 119 8.10 1.38 9.81
N HIS A 120 8.51 1.48 8.55
CA HIS A 120 9.59 0.65 8.04
C HIS A 120 10.90 1.07 8.69
N SER A 121 11.62 0.14 9.30
CA SER A 121 12.92 0.43 9.95
C SER A 121 13.97 0.97 8.96
N ASN A 122 13.80 0.67 7.66
CA ASN A 122 14.51 1.28 6.55
C ASN A 122 13.59 1.32 5.31
N ASP A 123 13.84 2.22 4.37
CA ASP A 123 13.11 2.27 3.08
C ASP A 123 13.86 1.52 1.96
N ASN A 124 14.82 0.66 2.33
CA ASN A 124 15.60 -0.12 1.37
C ASN A 124 14.74 -1.21 0.74
N ILE A 125 14.50 -1.12 -0.57
CA ILE A 125 13.79 -2.15 -1.32
C ILE A 125 14.72 -3.36 -1.50
N LEU A 126 14.28 -4.51 -1.00
CA LEU A 126 14.94 -5.79 -1.26
C LEU A 126 14.33 -6.37 -2.55
N ILE A 127 15.05 -6.24 -3.65
CA ILE A 127 14.58 -6.71 -4.96
C ILE A 127 14.71 -8.24 -5.00
N PRO A 128 13.61 -8.99 -5.22
CA PRO A 128 13.67 -10.44 -5.38
C PRO A 128 14.39 -10.81 -6.68
N GLU A 129 14.88 -12.06 -6.77
CA GLU A 129 15.51 -12.55 -8.00
C GLU A 129 14.54 -12.46 -9.19
N GLY A 130 14.99 -11.85 -10.29
CA GLY A 130 14.14 -11.56 -11.46
C GLY A 130 13.15 -10.40 -11.27
N GLY A 131 13.17 -9.70 -10.13
CA GLY A 131 12.32 -8.55 -9.86
C GLY A 131 12.76 -7.29 -10.61
N LYS A 132 11.82 -6.34 -10.79
CA LYS A 132 12.10 -5.02 -11.37
C LYS A 132 13.09 -4.25 -10.50
N SER A 133 13.96 -3.46 -11.11
CA SER A 133 14.69 -2.42 -10.38
C SER A 133 13.73 -1.37 -9.82
N TRP A 134 14.17 -0.60 -8.81
CA TRP A 134 13.35 0.50 -8.28
C TRP A 134 12.98 1.52 -9.37
N ILE A 135 13.91 1.83 -10.28
CA ILE A 135 13.67 2.81 -11.35
C ILE A 135 12.56 2.31 -12.29
N GLU A 136 12.58 1.03 -12.63
CA GLU A 136 11.55 0.40 -13.46
C GLU A 136 10.20 0.36 -12.74
N ALA A 137 10.17 -0.08 -11.48
CA ALA A 137 8.95 -0.14 -10.68
C ALA A 137 8.32 1.25 -10.50
N ARG A 138 9.13 2.27 -10.18
CA ARG A 138 8.68 3.67 -10.08
C ARG A 138 8.09 4.17 -11.40
N THR A 139 8.76 3.91 -12.51
CA THR A 139 8.28 4.33 -13.84
C THR A 139 6.98 3.62 -14.23
N SER A 140 6.92 2.31 -14.01
CA SER A 140 5.74 1.48 -14.22
C SER A 140 4.55 1.97 -13.39
N TRP A 141 4.78 2.23 -12.10
CA TRP A 141 3.75 2.74 -11.20
C TRP A 141 3.18 4.08 -11.68
N ARG A 142 4.03 5.05 -12.07
CA ARG A 142 3.56 6.33 -12.62
C ARG A 142 2.68 6.13 -13.85
N MET A 143 3.03 5.19 -14.72
CA MET A 143 2.22 4.87 -15.89
C MET A 143 0.87 4.25 -15.52
N LYS A 144 0.83 3.39 -14.50
CA LYS A 144 -0.41 2.82 -13.96
C LYS A 144 -1.30 3.89 -13.34
N VAL A 145 -0.74 4.82 -12.57
CA VAL A 145 -1.49 5.97 -12.02
C VAL A 145 -2.05 6.84 -13.15
N ARG A 146 -1.27 7.17 -14.18
CA ARG A 146 -1.79 7.91 -15.35
C ARG A 146 -2.95 7.18 -16.03
N ARG A 147 -2.89 5.85 -16.14
CA ARG A 147 -4.00 5.03 -16.68
C ARG A 147 -5.23 5.12 -15.79
N LEU A 148 -5.05 5.09 -14.46
CA LEU A 148 -6.14 5.29 -13.50
C LEU A 148 -6.81 6.66 -13.70
N PHE A 149 -6.05 7.74 -13.85
CA PHE A 149 -6.65 9.06 -14.12
C PHE A 149 -7.55 9.07 -15.36
N ARG A 150 -7.09 8.45 -16.45
CA ARG A 150 -7.92 8.29 -17.67
C ARG A 150 -9.17 7.45 -17.42
N HIS A 151 -9.06 6.37 -16.66
CA HIS A 151 -10.20 5.54 -16.27
C HIS A 151 -11.23 6.32 -15.45
N LEU A 152 -10.77 7.21 -14.56
CA LEU A 152 -11.62 8.08 -13.75
C LEU A 152 -12.18 9.30 -14.51
N GLY A 153 -11.81 9.49 -15.79
CA GLY A 153 -12.18 10.68 -16.56
C GLY A 153 -11.52 11.98 -16.06
N LEU A 154 -10.40 11.87 -15.33
CA LEU A 154 -9.68 12.99 -14.75
C LEU A 154 -8.48 13.40 -15.61
N GLU A 155 -8.20 14.70 -15.67
CA GLU A 155 -6.98 15.21 -16.30
C GLU A 155 -5.76 14.96 -15.42
N PHE A 156 -4.75 14.30 -15.97
CA PHE A 156 -3.46 14.13 -15.32
C PHE A 156 -2.56 15.35 -15.58
N LYS A 157 -2.44 16.24 -14.61
CA LYS A 157 -1.59 17.43 -14.69
C LYS A 157 -0.16 17.04 -14.29
N HIS A 158 0.77 17.29 -15.19
CA HIS A 158 2.19 17.17 -14.88
C HIS A 158 2.57 18.26 -13.87
N LYS A 159 2.92 17.85 -12.64
CA LYS A 159 3.74 18.65 -11.74
C LYS A 159 5.21 18.32 -11.94
#